data_AF-A0A4Q9H1T7-F1
#
_entry.id   AF-A0A4Q9H1T7-F1
#
_cell.length_a   1.000
_cell.length_b   1.000
_cell.length_c   1.000
_cell.angle_alpha   90.00
_cell.angle_beta   90.00
_cell.angle_gamma   90.00
#
_symmetry.space_group_name_H-M   'P 1'
#
loop_
_entity.id
_entity.type
_entity.pdbx_description
1 polymer ?
#
loop_
_entity_poly.entity_id
_entity_poly.type
_entity_poly.pdbx_seq_one_letter_code
_entity_poly.pdbx_strand_id
1 'polypeptide(L)'
;MLASNRWTISTLPATGLWQALVASALLLMSLGLVLPDGALEDWRTQVRATARTSWLLFMGVFLSAGWPSEAAAHMPVWQARLVRHRSLLTACFMWSHGLHAIGIAMLAVLGTPEEWARLTPTASRWIGGAGYAAIGVWLLWRVRRQSSGWRVPDVAARSALWLVWAVFWLACAKRAPMQPLYALPALVMLAALWWRWQLQRRIAVTASSFKPAG
;
A
#
# COMPACT_ATOMS: atom_id res chain seq x y z
N MET A 1 -1.36 8.91 -37.78
CA MET A 1 -2.60 8.13 -37.54
C MET A 1 -2.70 7.85 -36.04
N LEU A 2 -3.57 8.57 -35.33
CA LEU A 2 -3.69 8.51 -33.87
C LEU A 2 -4.46 7.25 -33.47
N ALA A 3 -3.76 6.26 -32.90
CA ALA A 3 -4.40 5.15 -32.23
C ALA A 3 -5.14 5.69 -31.00
N SER A 4 -6.46 5.86 -31.14
CA SER A 4 -7.36 6.03 -30.02
C SER A 4 -7.18 4.83 -29.09
N ASN A 5 -6.45 5.02 -28.00
CA ASN A 5 -6.26 3.99 -26.97
C ASN A 5 -7.57 3.90 -26.18
N ARG A 6 -8.60 3.32 -26.81
CA ARG A 6 -9.84 2.93 -26.16
C ARG A 6 -9.46 1.90 -25.13
N TRP A 7 -9.81 2.19 -23.89
CA TRP A 7 -9.88 1.23 -22.81
C TRP A 7 -10.86 0.12 -23.20
N THR A 8 -10.43 -0.83 -24.01
CA THR A 8 -11.09 -2.13 -24.08
C THR A 8 -10.75 -2.80 -22.76
N ILE A 9 -11.67 -2.65 -21.80
CA ILE A 9 -11.86 -3.57 -20.70
C ILE A 9 -12.03 -4.94 -21.37
N SER A 10 -10.94 -5.68 -21.52
CA SER A 10 -11.00 -7.06 -21.95
C SER A 10 -11.68 -7.83 -20.81
N THR A 11 -12.93 -8.15 -21.08
CA THR A 11 -13.78 -9.06 -20.34
C THR A 11 -13.11 -10.44 -20.32
N LEU A 12 -12.45 -10.76 -19.21
CA LEU A 12 -12.18 -12.14 -18.82
C LEU A 12 -12.95 -12.40 -17.52
N PRO A 13 -13.70 -13.52 -17.40
CA PRO A 13 -14.51 -13.83 -16.20
C PRO A 13 -13.68 -13.92 -14.90
N ALA A 14 -12.35 -14.01 -15.00
CA ALA A 14 -11.41 -14.01 -13.88
C ALA A 14 -11.31 -12.65 -13.14
N THR A 15 -11.75 -11.53 -13.72
CA THR A 15 -11.73 -10.22 -13.04
C THR A 15 -12.85 -10.07 -12.02
N GLY A 16 -14.04 -10.64 -12.31
CA GLY A 16 -15.20 -10.57 -11.43
C GLY A 16 -14.99 -11.28 -10.10
N LEU A 17 -14.43 -12.50 -10.12
CA LEU A 17 -14.12 -13.24 -8.89
C LEU A 17 -13.07 -12.51 -8.04
N TRP A 18 -12.00 -11.99 -8.65
CA TRP A 18 -10.98 -11.25 -7.91
C TRP A 18 -11.54 -9.97 -7.28
N GLN A 19 -12.36 -9.21 -8.02
CA GLN A 19 -13.03 -8.02 -7.51
C GLN A 19 -14.02 -8.37 -6.40
N ALA A 20 -14.79 -9.46 -6.55
CA ALA A 20 -15.71 -9.95 -5.52
C ALA A 20 -14.96 -10.37 -4.25
N LEU A 21 -13.88 -11.15 -4.37
CA LEU A 21 -13.05 -11.54 -3.23
C LEU A 21 -12.45 -10.33 -2.52
N VAL A 22 -11.98 -9.34 -3.29
CA VAL A 22 -11.49 -8.08 -2.74
C VAL A 22 -12.61 -7.32 -2.04
N ALA A 23 -13.78 -7.17 -2.65
CA ALA A 23 -14.93 -6.48 -2.06
C ALA A 23 -15.39 -7.19 -0.78
N SER A 24 -15.49 -8.52 -0.78
CA SER A 24 -15.81 -9.33 0.39
C SER A 24 -14.76 -9.18 1.49
N ALA A 25 -13.46 -9.16 1.15
CA ALA A 25 -12.41 -8.93 2.14
C ALA A 25 -12.49 -7.53 2.77
N LEU A 26 -12.75 -6.49 1.96
CA LEU A 26 -12.94 -5.13 2.45
C LEU A 26 -14.22 -5.02 3.30
N LEU A 27 -15.29 -5.68 2.90
CA LEU A 27 -16.54 -5.75 3.65
C LEU A 27 -16.32 -6.42 5.00
N LEU A 28 -15.71 -7.61 5.04
CA LEU A 28 -15.41 -8.32 6.29
C LEU A 28 -14.51 -7.50 7.22
N MET A 29 -13.49 -6.81 6.70
CA MET A 29 -12.67 -5.90 7.51
C MET A 29 -13.48 -4.72 8.07
N SER A 30 -14.44 -4.21 7.30
CA SER A 30 -15.31 -3.10 7.72
C SER A 30 -16.34 -3.55 8.75
N LEU A 31 -16.94 -4.74 8.59
CA LEU A 31 -17.80 -5.35 9.60
C LEU A 31 -17.07 -5.53 10.93
N GLY A 32 -15.78 -5.90 10.88
CA GLY A 32 -14.96 -5.99 12.08
C GLY A 32 -14.88 -4.69 12.89
N LEU A 33 -15.18 -3.50 12.33
CA LEU A 33 -15.23 -2.22 13.06
C LEU A 33 -16.57 -1.99 13.79
N VAL A 34 -17.63 -2.70 13.37
CA VAL A 34 -18.99 -2.49 13.86
C VAL A 34 -19.41 -3.57 14.86
N LEU A 35 -18.77 -4.73 14.80
CA LEU A 35 -19.02 -5.88 15.67
C LEU A 35 -18.42 -5.83 17.09
N PRO A 36 -17.36 -5.06 17.40
CA PRO A 36 -16.83 -4.99 18.77
C PRO A 36 -17.86 -4.43 19.74
N ASP A 37 -17.97 -5.02 20.93
CA ASP A 37 -18.84 -4.54 22.02
C ASP A 37 -18.31 -3.26 22.70
N GLY A 38 -17.37 -2.57 22.05
CA GLY A 38 -16.72 -1.35 22.55
C GLY A 38 -15.53 -1.60 23.48
N ALA A 39 -15.18 -2.85 23.78
CA ALA A 39 -14.05 -3.17 24.63
C ALA A 39 -12.72 -2.72 23.99
N LEU A 40 -11.85 -2.09 24.79
CA LEU A 40 -10.58 -1.54 24.30
C LEU A 40 -9.67 -2.62 23.66
N GLU A 41 -9.72 -3.87 24.14
CA GLU A 41 -8.91 -4.96 23.57
C GLU A 41 -9.38 -5.39 22.18
N ASP A 42 -10.67 -5.26 21.87
CA ASP A 42 -11.20 -5.56 20.53
C ASP A 42 -10.62 -4.57 19.52
N TRP A 43 -10.62 -3.28 19.87
CA TRP A 43 -9.99 -2.23 19.07
C TRP A 43 -8.48 -2.46 18.90
N ARG A 44 -7.77 -2.94 19.93
CA ARG A 44 -6.34 -3.28 19.82
C ARG A 44 -6.12 -4.46 18.87
N THR A 45 -6.95 -5.49 18.96
CA THR A 45 -6.91 -6.64 18.05
C THR A 45 -7.15 -6.20 16.62
N GLN A 46 -8.13 -5.33 16.41
CA GLN A 46 -8.46 -4.81 15.11
C GLN A 46 -7.36 -3.90 14.53
N VAL A 47 -6.76 -3.03 15.33
CA VAL A 47 -5.61 -2.21 14.94
C VAL A 47 -4.44 -3.10 14.51
N ARG A 48 -4.18 -4.22 15.21
CA ARG A 48 -3.15 -5.19 14.80
C ARG A 48 -3.50 -5.89 13.48
N ALA A 49 -4.75 -6.31 13.31
CA ALA A 49 -5.20 -6.99 12.09
C ALA A 49 -5.11 -6.06 10.88
N THR A 50 -5.67 -4.85 10.98
CA THR A 50 -5.63 -3.82 9.94
C THR A 50 -4.21 -3.39 9.60
N ALA A 51 -3.30 -3.26 10.59
CA ALA A 51 -1.89 -2.97 10.33
C ALA A 51 -1.21 -4.05 9.47
N ARG A 52 -1.43 -5.33 9.79
CA ARG A 52 -0.84 -6.46 9.05
C ARG A 52 -1.41 -6.55 7.63
N THR A 53 -2.71 -6.37 7.48
CA THR A 53 -3.36 -6.38 6.16
C THR A 53 -2.91 -5.19 5.31
N SER A 54 -2.83 -3.98 5.89
CA SER A 54 -2.28 -2.81 5.20
C SER A 54 -0.84 -3.04 4.77
N TRP A 55 0.00 -3.66 5.60
CA TRP A 55 1.38 -3.99 5.24
C TRP A 55 1.45 -4.94 4.03
N LEU A 56 0.65 -6.02 4.04
CA LEU A 56 0.59 -6.97 2.91
C LEU A 56 0.11 -6.31 1.62
N LEU A 57 -0.97 -5.52 1.69
CA LEU A 57 -1.49 -4.79 0.54
C LEU A 57 -0.47 -3.78 0.02
N PHE A 58 0.19 -3.05 0.93
CA PHE A 58 1.25 -2.12 0.59
C PHE A 58 2.41 -2.80 -0.14
N MET A 59 2.83 -4.00 0.28
CA MET A 59 3.86 -4.76 -0.45
C MET A 59 3.47 -5.04 -1.89
N GLY A 60 2.21 -5.43 -2.15
CA GLY A 60 1.70 -5.59 -3.51
C GLY A 60 1.75 -4.29 -4.32
N VAL A 61 1.38 -3.17 -3.70
CA VAL A 61 1.44 -1.85 -4.35
C VAL A 61 2.89 -1.42 -4.60
N PHE A 62 3.76 -1.57 -3.62
CA PHE A 62 5.17 -1.18 -3.70
C PHE A 62 5.92 -1.99 -4.76
N LEU A 63 5.65 -3.30 -4.88
CA LEU A 63 6.24 -4.14 -5.92
C LEU A 63 5.69 -3.78 -7.31
N SER A 64 4.37 -3.61 -7.44
CA SER A 64 3.74 -3.31 -8.74
C SER A 64 4.04 -1.91 -9.27
N ALA A 65 4.25 -0.92 -8.39
CA ALA A 65 4.60 0.46 -8.77
C ALA A 65 5.97 0.57 -9.47
N GLY A 66 6.74 -0.53 -9.58
CA GLY A 66 8.02 -0.55 -10.28
C GLY A 66 7.84 -0.62 -11.77
N TRP A 67 6.68 -1.12 -12.21
CA TRP A 67 6.49 -1.71 -13.52
C TRP A 67 5.57 -0.91 -14.45
N PRO A 68 6.01 -0.68 -15.70
CA PRO A 68 5.11 -0.22 -16.74
C PRO A 68 4.07 -1.31 -17.02
N SER A 69 2.84 -0.91 -17.33
CA SER A 69 1.72 -1.83 -17.51
C SER A 69 1.97 -2.81 -18.67
N GLU A 70 2.67 -2.33 -19.69
CA GLU A 70 3.02 -3.01 -20.92
C GLU A 70 3.97 -4.20 -20.65
N ALA A 71 4.82 -4.10 -19.64
CA ALA A 71 5.74 -5.18 -19.28
C ALA A 71 5.03 -6.40 -18.68
N ALA A 72 3.77 -6.28 -18.25
CA ALA A 72 3.00 -7.39 -17.69
C ALA A 72 2.80 -8.56 -18.67
N ALA A 73 2.94 -8.34 -19.99
CA ALA A 73 2.83 -9.40 -20.99
C ALA A 73 4.02 -10.38 -20.97
N HIS A 74 5.18 -9.94 -20.48
CA HIS A 74 6.43 -10.70 -20.49
C HIS A 74 6.85 -11.19 -19.09
N MET A 75 5.95 -11.10 -18.11
CA MET A 75 6.20 -11.43 -16.72
C MET A 75 5.60 -12.78 -16.32
N PRO A 76 6.16 -13.46 -15.30
CA PRO A 76 5.49 -14.56 -14.63
C PRO A 76 4.07 -14.17 -14.19
N VAL A 77 3.13 -15.13 -14.23
CA VAL A 77 1.70 -14.89 -14.02
C VAL A 77 1.40 -14.07 -12.76
N TRP A 78 2.07 -14.35 -11.64
CA TRP A 78 1.85 -13.65 -10.38
C TRP A 78 2.27 -12.17 -10.44
N GLN A 79 3.39 -11.85 -11.10
CA GLN A 79 3.87 -10.47 -11.30
C GLN A 79 2.94 -9.72 -12.25
N ALA A 80 2.57 -10.36 -13.35
CA ALA A 80 1.62 -9.80 -14.31
C ALA A 80 0.29 -9.43 -13.63
N ARG A 81 -0.21 -10.29 -12.73
CA ARG A 81 -1.42 -10.01 -11.93
C ARG A 81 -1.24 -8.81 -11.00
N LEU A 82 -0.12 -8.68 -10.29
CA LEU A 82 0.15 -7.52 -9.44
C LEU A 82 0.13 -6.21 -10.24
N VAL A 83 0.76 -6.19 -11.42
CA VAL A 83 0.80 -4.99 -12.29
C VAL A 83 -0.60 -4.67 -12.84
N ARG A 84 -1.32 -5.68 -13.35
CA ARG A 84 -2.68 -5.51 -13.91
C ARG A 84 -3.69 -5.03 -12.86
N HIS A 85 -3.57 -5.50 -11.62
CA HIS A 85 -4.50 -5.14 -10.54
C HIS A 85 -3.98 -4.05 -9.60
N ARG A 86 -2.89 -3.34 -9.96
CA ARG A 86 -2.26 -2.33 -9.10
C ARG A 86 -3.22 -1.26 -8.58
N SER A 87 -4.14 -0.78 -9.43
CA SER A 87 -5.11 0.27 -9.04
C SER A 87 -6.07 -0.24 -7.96
N LEU A 88 -6.48 -1.49 -8.05
CA LEU A 88 -7.33 -2.14 -7.05
C LEU A 88 -6.55 -2.37 -5.76
N LEU A 89 -5.32 -2.90 -5.85
CA LEU A 89 -4.44 -3.07 -4.69
C LEU A 89 -4.19 -1.75 -3.94
N THR A 90 -3.94 -0.65 -4.67
CA THR A 90 -3.79 0.68 -4.08
C THR A 90 -5.06 1.11 -3.36
N ALA A 91 -6.23 0.88 -3.94
CA ALA A 91 -7.51 1.21 -3.30
C ALA A 91 -7.75 0.39 -2.03
N CYS A 92 -7.49 -0.93 -2.08
CA CYS A 92 -7.58 -1.81 -0.91
C CYS A 92 -6.64 -1.38 0.21
N PHE A 93 -5.39 -1.06 -0.15
CA PHE A 93 -4.40 -0.58 0.80
C PHE A 93 -4.89 0.69 1.50
N MET A 94 -5.33 1.69 0.72
CA MET A 94 -5.85 2.96 1.25
C MET A 94 -7.06 2.74 2.15
N TRP A 95 -8.00 1.87 1.75
CA TRP A 95 -9.16 1.53 2.57
C TRP A 95 -8.76 0.86 3.88
N SER A 96 -7.99 -0.24 3.82
CA SER A 96 -7.50 -0.97 4.99
C SER A 96 -6.75 -0.05 5.96
N HIS A 97 -5.94 0.87 5.43
CA HIS A 97 -5.19 1.82 6.26
C HIS A 97 -6.06 2.95 6.80
N GLY A 98 -7.12 3.33 6.10
CA GLY A 98 -8.17 4.20 6.64
C GLY A 98 -8.87 3.56 7.83
N LEU A 99 -9.27 2.28 7.73
CA LEU A 99 -9.83 1.53 8.86
C LEU A 99 -8.83 1.42 10.04
N HIS A 100 -7.54 1.24 9.73
CA HIS A 100 -6.49 1.28 10.74
C HIS A 100 -6.44 2.62 11.48
N ALA A 101 -6.57 3.74 10.75
CA ALA A 101 -6.61 5.08 11.34
C ALA A 101 -7.82 5.27 12.26
N ILE A 102 -8.99 4.79 11.83
CA ILE A 102 -10.22 4.81 12.64
C ILE A 102 -10.00 4.01 13.93
N GLY A 103 -9.44 2.80 13.85
CA GLY A 103 -9.13 2.01 15.04
C GLY A 103 -8.19 2.73 16.01
N ILE A 104 -7.15 3.40 15.50
CA ILE A 104 -6.26 4.24 16.33
C ILE A 104 -7.03 5.41 16.97
N ALA A 105 -7.91 6.08 16.22
CA ALA A 105 -8.73 7.16 16.75
C ALA A 105 -9.69 6.68 17.85
N MET A 106 -10.29 5.50 17.70
CA MET A 106 -11.14 4.90 18.72
C MET A 106 -10.36 4.52 19.98
N LEU A 107 -9.12 4.02 19.85
CA LEU A 107 -8.25 3.83 21.02
C LEU A 107 -7.94 5.14 21.76
N ALA A 108 -7.86 6.27 21.05
CA ALA A 108 -7.66 7.58 21.67
C ALA A 108 -8.92 8.10 22.38
N VAL A 109 -10.10 7.81 21.84
CA VAL A 109 -11.40 8.23 22.40
C VAL A 109 -11.82 7.37 23.59
N LEU A 110 -11.61 6.05 23.50
CA LEU A 110 -12.09 5.08 24.49
C LEU A 110 -11.06 4.75 25.58
N GLY A 111 -9.77 5.00 25.34
CA GLY A 111 -8.70 4.76 26.30
C GLY A 111 -8.49 5.92 27.28
N THR A 112 -7.85 5.65 28.42
CA THR A 112 -7.39 6.74 29.31
C THR A 112 -6.17 7.46 28.71
N PRO A 113 -5.87 8.71 29.11
CA PRO A 113 -4.70 9.43 28.65
C PRO A 113 -3.37 8.67 28.87
N GLU A 114 -3.25 7.97 29.99
CA GLU A 114 -2.07 7.16 30.36
C GLU A 114 -1.96 5.92 29.45
N GLU A 115 -3.08 5.27 29.18
CA GLU A 115 -3.17 4.13 28.26
C GLU A 115 -2.78 4.56 26.85
N TRP A 116 -3.32 5.68 26.37
CA TRP A 116 -2.99 6.25 25.06
C TRP A 116 -1.51 6.61 24.95
N ALA A 117 -0.93 7.26 25.96
CA ALA A 117 0.48 7.63 25.99
C ALA A 117 1.39 6.39 25.95
N ARG A 118 1.00 5.32 26.66
CA ARG A 118 1.71 4.03 26.66
C ARG A 118 1.67 3.34 25.30
N LEU A 119 0.49 3.33 24.65
CA LEU A 119 0.30 2.68 23.36
C LEU A 119 0.89 3.47 22.19
N THR A 120 0.93 4.79 22.30
CA THR A 120 1.37 5.70 21.24
C THR A 120 2.46 6.66 21.74
N PRO A 121 3.69 6.17 21.96
CA PRO A 121 4.82 7.04 22.27
C PRO A 121 4.98 8.16 21.24
N THR A 122 5.44 9.34 21.66
CA THR A 122 5.49 10.55 20.83
C THR A 122 6.17 10.33 19.47
N ALA A 123 7.30 9.63 19.45
CA ALA A 123 7.99 9.28 18.20
C ALA A 123 7.11 8.44 17.25
N SER A 124 6.35 7.48 17.79
CA SER A 124 5.42 6.67 17.00
C SER A 124 4.27 7.50 16.43
N ARG A 125 3.79 8.53 17.16
CA ARG A 125 2.76 9.45 16.68
C ARG A 125 3.25 10.28 15.50
N TRP A 126 4.45 10.83 15.58
CA TRP A 126 5.05 11.59 14.47
C TRP A 126 5.31 10.73 13.23
N ILE A 127 5.93 9.56 13.43
CA ILE A 127 6.22 8.62 12.32
C ILE A 127 4.92 8.13 11.67
N GLY A 128 3.94 7.71 12.47
CA GLY A 128 2.64 7.26 11.99
C GLY A 128 1.88 8.39 11.29
N GLY A 129 1.85 9.58 11.88
CA GLY A 129 1.22 10.78 11.33
C GLY A 129 1.80 11.18 9.97
N ALA A 130 3.12 11.13 9.81
CA ALA A 130 3.78 11.36 8.53
C ALA A 130 3.35 10.35 7.46
N GLY A 131 3.19 9.07 7.84
CA GLY A 131 2.65 8.03 6.97
C GLY A 131 1.22 8.33 6.51
N TYR A 132 0.34 8.72 7.43
CA TYR A 132 -1.04 9.09 7.10
C TYR A 132 -1.13 10.33 6.22
N ALA A 133 -0.30 11.36 6.49
CA ALA A 133 -0.22 12.53 5.64
C ALA A 133 0.22 12.16 4.20
N ALA A 134 1.22 11.29 4.06
CA ALA A 134 1.67 10.79 2.77
C ALA A 134 0.56 10.06 2.00
N ILE A 135 -0.21 9.21 2.69
CA ILE A 135 -1.33 8.48 2.11
C ILE A 135 -2.47 9.43 1.71
N GLY A 136 -2.76 10.44 2.53
CA GLY A 136 -3.74 11.48 2.21
C GLY A 136 -3.35 12.27 0.95
N VAL A 137 -2.08 12.68 0.85
CA VAL A 137 -1.53 13.29 -0.36
C VAL A 137 -1.68 12.36 -1.57
N TRP A 138 -1.32 11.08 -1.42
CA TRP A 138 -1.43 10.11 -2.50
C TRP A 138 -2.89 9.89 -2.96
N LEU A 139 -3.83 9.80 -2.03
CA LEU A 139 -5.26 9.68 -2.33
C LEU A 139 -5.78 10.92 -3.08
N LEU A 140 -5.48 12.12 -2.58
CA LEU A 140 -5.89 13.37 -3.21
C LEU A 140 -5.36 13.49 -4.64
N TRP A 141 -4.09 13.13 -4.86
CA TRP A 141 -3.49 13.09 -6.19
C TRP A 141 -4.20 12.12 -7.13
N ARG A 142 -4.57 10.94 -6.63
CA ARG A 142 -5.29 9.93 -7.42
C ARG A 142 -6.66 10.43 -7.85
N VAL A 143 -7.41 11.04 -6.93
CA VAL A 143 -8.72 11.64 -7.22
C VAL A 143 -8.58 12.75 -8.26
N ARG A 144 -7.63 13.68 -8.07
CA ARG A 144 -7.38 14.76 -9.04
C ARG A 144 -7.02 14.24 -10.43
N ARG A 145 -6.15 13.23 -10.53
CA ARG A 145 -5.79 12.63 -11.83
C ARG A 145 -6.98 12.02 -12.55
N GLN A 146 -7.93 11.44 -11.81
CA GLN A 146 -9.15 10.87 -12.38
C GLN A 146 -10.15 11.94 -12.81
N SER A 147 -10.26 13.05 -12.06
CA SER A 147 -11.26 14.09 -12.32
C SER A 147 -10.82 15.18 -13.30
N SER A 148 -9.54 15.54 -13.35
CA SER A 148 -9.07 16.71 -14.11
C SER A 148 -8.24 16.39 -15.36
N GLY A 149 -8.00 15.10 -15.66
CA GLY A 149 -7.15 14.68 -16.79
C GLY A 149 -5.69 15.15 -16.71
N TRP A 150 -5.29 15.71 -15.56
CA TRP A 150 -3.99 16.33 -15.35
C TRP A 150 -2.84 15.32 -15.51
N ARG A 151 -1.89 15.67 -16.38
CA ARG A 151 -0.60 14.98 -16.56
C ARG A 151 0.50 15.72 -15.80
N VAL A 152 0.40 15.76 -14.47
CA VAL A 152 1.43 16.36 -13.61
C VAL A 152 2.48 15.30 -13.23
N PRO A 153 3.77 15.67 -13.05
CA PRO A 153 4.83 14.70 -12.79
C PRO A 153 4.57 13.86 -11.54
N ASP A 154 4.77 12.56 -11.70
CA ASP A 154 4.59 11.49 -10.71
C ASP A 154 5.53 11.57 -9.48
N VAL A 155 6.16 12.72 -9.23
CA VAL A 155 7.16 12.87 -8.16
C VAL A 155 6.48 12.81 -6.79
N ALA A 156 5.40 13.55 -6.57
CA ALA A 156 4.73 13.58 -5.26
C ALA A 156 4.16 12.20 -4.86
N ALA A 157 3.52 11.49 -5.79
CA ALA A 157 3.01 10.14 -5.55
C ALA A 157 4.14 9.12 -5.33
N ARG A 158 5.26 9.23 -6.05
CA ARG A 158 6.46 8.42 -5.80
C ARG A 158 7.08 8.72 -4.45
N SER A 159 7.24 9.98 -4.07
CA SER A 159 7.75 10.38 -2.75
C SER A 159 6.86 9.87 -1.62
N ALA A 160 5.53 9.97 -1.78
CA ALA A 160 4.59 9.42 -0.82
C ALA A 160 4.74 7.89 -0.68
N LEU A 161 4.86 7.16 -1.80
CA LEU A 161 5.10 5.71 -1.78
C LEU A 161 6.38 5.35 -0.99
N TRP A 162 7.48 6.07 -1.22
CA TRP A 162 8.74 5.85 -0.50
C TRP A 162 8.66 6.20 0.97
N LEU A 163 7.99 7.29 1.33
CA LEU A 163 7.76 7.67 2.72
C LEU A 163 6.93 6.61 3.45
N VAL A 164 5.87 6.09 2.82
CA VAL A 164 5.05 5.01 3.39
C VAL A 164 5.88 3.73 3.56
N TRP A 165 6.75 3.40 2.60
CA TRP A 165 7.68 2.27 2.74
C TRP A 165 8.59 2.46 3.96
N ALA A 166 9.20 3.64 4.12
CA ALA A 166 10.09 3.92 5.24
C ALA A 166 9.36 3.82 6.60
N VAL A 167 8.12 4.33 6.67
CA VAL A 167 7.28 4.27 7.87
C VAL A 167 6.95 2.82 8.24
N PHE A 168 6.51 1.99 7.29
CA PHE A 168 6.23 0.57 7.56
C PHE A 168 7.49 -0.20 7.97
N TRP A 169 8.62 0.05 7.30
CA TRP A 169 9.88 -0.61 7.63
C TRP A 169 10.32 -0.25 9.04
N LEU A 170 10.34 1.05 9.37
CA LEU A 170 10.71 1.54 10.69
C LEU A 170 9.75 1.03 11.78
N ALA A 171 8.46 0.94 11.48
CA ALA A 171 7.46 0.39 12.39
C ALA A 171 7.71 -1.10 12.73
N CYS A 172 8.22 -1.89 11.78
CA CYS A 172 8.62 -3.28 12.03
C CYS A 172 9.98 -3.35 12.72
N ALA A 173 10.98 -2.66 12.18
CA ALA A 173 12.36 -2.69 12.66
C ALA A 173 12.48 -2.31 14.14
N LYS A 174 11.79 -1.24 14.57
CA LYS A 174 11.82 -0.79 15.97
C LYS A 174 11.20 -1.80 16.96
N ARG A 175 10.35 -2.71 16.47
CA ARG A 175 9.69 -3.73 17.28
C ARG A 175 10.48 -5.04 17.34
N ALA A 176 11.40 -5.26 16.39
CA ALA A 176 12.19 -6.49 16.29
C ALA A 176 13.00 -6.82 17.57
N PRO A 177 13.64 -5.84 18.26
CA PRO A 177 14.37 -6.15 19.51
C PRO A 177 13.46 -6.66 20.64
N MET A 178 12.22 -6.19 20.70
CA MET A 178 11.26 -6.58 21.73
C MET A 178 10.47 -7.85 21.35
N GLN A 179 10.23 -8.04 20.05
CA GLN A 179 9.46 -9.16 19.50
C GLN A 179 10.12 -9.60 18.19
N PRO A 180 11.03 -10.60 18.23
CA PRO A 180 11.85 -11.01 17.08
C PRO A 180 11.05 -11.36 15.81
N LEU A 181 9.79 -11.78 15.95
CA LEU A 181 8.90 -12.05 14.83
C LEU A 181 8.69 -10.82 13.92
N TYR A 182 8.86 -9.60 14.42
CA TYR A 182 8.84 -8.37 13.61
C TYR A 182 10.08 -8.17 12.74
N ALA A 183 11.15 -8.93 12.94
CA ALA A 183 12.29 -8.94 12.03
C ALA A 183 11.87 -9.50 10.65
N LEU A 184 11.01 -10.50 10.62
CA LEU A 184 10.56 -11.13 9.37
C LEU A 184 9.90 -10.12 8.40
N PRO A 185 8.85 -9.36 8.77
CA PRO A 185 8.27 -8.38 7.86
C PRO A 185 9.27 -7.26 7.50
N ALA A 186 10.15 -6.84 8.42
CA ALA A 186 11.19 -5.85 8.10
C ALA A 186 12.17 -6.36 7.03
N LEU A 187 12.62 -7.62 7.14
CA LEU A 187 13.49 -8.27 6.16
C LEU A 187 12.81 -8.48 4.82
N VAL A 188 11.52 -8.86 4.81
CA VAL A 188 10.73 -8.97 3.57
C VAL A 188 10.65 -7.63 2.85
N MET A 189 10.48 -6.52 3.57
CA MET A 189 10.48 -5.18 2.96
C MET A 189 11.83 -4.80 2.34
N LEU A 190 12.95 -5.17 2.98
CA LEU A 190 14.29 -4.97 2.43
C LEU A 190 14.52 -5.86 1.19
N ALA A 191 14.06 -7.11 1.21
CA ALA A 191 14.11 -8.00 0.06
C ALA A 191 13.28 -7.44 -1.10
N ALA A 192 12.08 -6.90 -0.83
CA ALA A 192 11.24 -6.24 -1.83
C ALA A 192 11.91 -5.00 -2.43
N LEU A 193 12.59 -4.18 -1.60
CA LEU A 193 13.38 -3.05 -2.06
C LEU A 193 14.53 -3.49 -2.97
N TRP A 194 15.33 -4.45 -2.51
CA TRP A 194 16.43 -5.00 -3.28
C TRP A 194 15.97 -5.53 -4.63
N TRP A 195 14.90 -6.33 -4.63
CA TRP A 195 14.29 -6.87 -5.83
C TRP A 195 13.88 -5.75 -6.80
N ARG A 196 13.14 -4.75 -6.31
CA ARG A 196 12.73 -3.58 -7.11
C ARG A 196 13.93 -2.83 -7.69
N TRP A 197 15.00 -2.65 -6.91
CA TRP A 197 16.19 -1.94 -7.36
C TRP A 197 16.93 -2.69 -8.48
N GLN A 198 17.19 -3.99 -8.31
CA GLN A 198 17.86 -4.81 -9.32
C GLN A 198 17.12 -4.80 -10.66
N LEU A 199 15.80 -4.77 -10.56
CA LEU A 199 14.89 -4.73 -11.67
C LEU A 199 14.89 -3.39 -12.42
N GLN A 200 14.89 -2.26 -11.70
CA GLN A 200 15.04 -0.94 -12.31
C GLN A 200 16.38 -0.80 -13.04
N ARG A 201 17.45 -1.40 -12.50
CA ARG A 201 18.76 -1.43 -13.17
C ARG A 201 18.71 -2.18 -14.50
N ARG A 202 18.06 -3.34 -14.56
CA ARG A 202 17.92 -4.13 -15.81
C ARG A 202 17.18 -3.37 -16.91
N ILE A 203 16.10 -2.67 -16.55
CA ILE A 203 15.36 -1.82 -17.50
C ILE A 203 16.25 -0.67 -18.00
N ALA A 204 16.98 0.01 -17.10
CA ALA A 204 17.86 1.11 -17.47
C ALA A 204 18.98 0.67 -18.45
N VAL A 205 19.61 -0.48 -18.19
CA VAL A 205 20.64 -1.05 -19.07
C VAL A 205 20.07 -1.35 -20.46
N THR A 206 18.91 -2.01 -20.54
CA THR A 206 18.25 -2.35 -21.81
C THR A 206 17.83 -1.10 -22.61
N ALA A 207 17.41 -0.04 -21.92
CA ALA A 207 17.07 1.23 -22.55
C ALA A 207 18.31 1.96 -23.12
N SER A 208 19.46 1.87 -22.43
CA SER A 208 20.72 2.47 -22.91
C SER A 208 21.34 1.75 -24.12
N SER A 209 21.13 0.43 -24.25
CA SER A 209 21.62 -0.35 -25.41
C SER A 209 20.84 -0.12 -26.70
N PHE A 210 19.68 0.54 -26.63
CA PHE A 210 18.82 0.84 -27.78
C PHE A 210 18.97 2.27 -28.32
N LYS A 211 19.92 3.05 -27.80
CA LYS A 211 20.20 4.38 -28.34
C LYS A 211 20.91 4.22 -29.69
N PRO A 212 20.30 4.59 -30.84
CA PRO A 212 20.97 4.44 -32.13
C PRO A 212 22.26 5.28 -32.13
N ALA A 213 23.34 4.70 -32.62
CA ALA A 213 24.53 5.47 -33.00
C ALA A 213 24.06 6.51 -34.02
N GLY A 214 24.35 7.79 -33.74
CA GLY A 214 23.92 8.93 -34.54
C GLY A 214 24.41 8.88 -35.97
#